data_AF-A0A8T4SJM1-F1
#
_entry.id   AF-A0A8T4SJM1-F1
#
_cell.length_a   1.000
_cell.length_b   1.000
_cell.length_c   1.000
_cell.angle_alpha   90.00
_cell.angle_beta   90.00
_cell.angle_gamma   90.00
#
_symmetry.space_group_name_H-M   'P 1'
#
loop_
_entity.id
_entity.type
_entity.pdbx_description
1 polymer ?
#
loop_
_entity_poly.entity_id
_entity_poly.type
_entity_poly.pdbx_seq_one_letter_code
_entity_poly.pdbx_strand_id
1 'polypeptide(L)'
;TIPLTATKLPEEVTNVKSQHIITIGGPCANSVTAAVMYTEQGKTVPANCAEDFSEGVAVVALYDVGDKVAMVVAGYSGDDTRRAGKVLASRASELSGTQLTVEGTTASNAEIVKVK
;
A
#
# COMPACT_ATOMS: atom_id res chain seq x y z
N THR A 1 6.97 -8.81 19.27
CA THR A 1 6.67 -9.49 17.99
C THR A 1 5.19 -9.48 17.77
N ILE A 2 4.69 -8.84 16.71
CA ILE A 2 3.29 -8.99 16.29
C ILE A 2 3.20 -10.41 15.70
N PRO A 3 2.39 -11.33 16.27
CA PRO A 3 2.30 -12.68 15.73
C PRO A 3 1.77 -12.64 14.29
N LEU A 4 2.36 -13.46 13.41
CA LEU A 4 1.99 -13.63 11.99
C LEU A 4 0.60 -14.28 11.80
N THR A 5 -0.26 -14.29 12.83
CA THR A 5 -1.58 -14.91 12.82
C THR A 5 -2.63 -14.12 12.03
N ALA A 6 -2.25 -12.97 11.46
CA ALA A 6 -3.15 -12.06 10.73
C ALA A 6 -2.72 -11.80 9.26
N THR A 7 -1.75 -12.53 8.71
CA THR A 7 -1.46 -12.45 7.28
C THR A 7 -2.46 -13.27 6.49
N LYS A 8 -3.15 -12.64 5.55
CA LYS A 8 -4.17 -13.25 4.69
C LYS A 8 -3.83 -13.02 3.23
N LEU A 9 -4.14 -14.01 2.39
CA LEU A 9 -4.18 -13.81 0.96
C LEU A 9 -5.36 -12.89 0.61
N PRO A 10 -5.30 -12.14 -0.51
CA PRO A 10 -6.40 -11.27 -0.92
C PRO A 10 -7.75 -12.00 -1.00
N GLU A 11 -7.74 -13.26 -1.43
CA GLU A 11 -8.94 -14.10 -1.59
C GLU A 11 -9.54 -14.54 -0.24
N GLU A 12 -8.78 -14.48 0.84
CA GLU A 12 -9.27 -14.78 2.20
C GLU A 12 -9.90 -13.56 2.87
N VAL A 13 -9.76 -12.36 2.29
CA VAL A 13 -10.30 -11.11 2.84
C VAL A 13 -11.65 -10.82 2.18
N THR A 14 -12.72 -11.08 2.91
CA THR A 14 -14.09 -10.91 2.41
C THR A 14 -14.66 -9.51 2.66
N ASN A 15 -14.12 -8.76 3.63
CA ASN A 15 -14.60 -7.42 3.97
C ASN A 15 -13.46 -6.55 4.53
N VAL A 16 -13.03 -5.56 3.74
CA VAL A 16 -11.95 -4.63 4.10
C VAL A 16 -12.33 -3.60 5.19
N LYS A 17 -13.63 -3.45 5.50
CA LYS A 17 -14.13 -2.56 6.58
C LYS A 17 -14.16 -3.21 7.96
N SER A 18 -13.88 -4.51 8.04
CA SER A 18 -14.01 -5.26 9.30
C SER A 18 -12.92 -4.92 10.32
N GLN A 19 -11.76 -4.45 9.85
CA GLN A 19 -10.58 -4.20 10.69
C GLN A 19 -9.65 -3.18 10.03
N HIS A 20 -8.70 -2.64 10.80
CA HIS A 20 -7.58 -1.91 10.22
C HIS A 20 -6.68 -2.90 9.46
N ILE A 21 -6.29 -2.57 8.24
CA ILE A 21 -5.51 -3.46 7.38
C ILE A 21 -4.27 -2.75 6.82
N ILE A 22 -3.23 -3.53 6.59
CA ILE A 22 -2.11 -3.14 5.74
C ILE A 22 -2.16 -4.06 4.53
N THR A 23 -2.39 -3.51 3.35
CA THR A 23 -2.40 -4.26 2.10
C THR A 23 -1.10 -4.00 1.34
N ILE A 24 -0.49 -5.08 0.86
CA ILE A 24 0.81 -5.05 0.19
C ILE A 24 0.65 -5.56 -1.24
N GLY A 25 1.14 -4.77 -2.20
CA GLY A 25 1.03 -5.03 -3.62
C GLY A 25 0.02 -4.10 -4.31
N GLY A 26 0.27 -3.83 -5.59
CA GLY A 26 -0.56 -2.94 -6.40
C GLY A 26 -1.96 -3.50 -6.68
N PRO A 27 -2.92 -2.62 -7.04
CA PRO A 27 -4.32 -3.01 -7.26
C PRO A 27 -4.51 -3.99 -8.43
N CYS A 28 -3.55 -4.09 -9.35
CA CYS A 28 -3.57 -5.09 -10.42
C CYS A 28 -3.35 -6.53 -9.94
N ALA A 29 -2.57 -6.71 -8.87
CA ALA A 29 -2.17 -8.01 -8.37
C ALA A 29 -2.83 -8.36 -7.03
N ASN A 30 -3.47 -7.40 -6.38
CA ASN A 30 -4.08 -7.56 -5.06
C ASN A 30 -5.48 -6.93 -5.04
N SER A 31 -6.50 -7.80 -4.97
CA SER A 31 -7.92 -7.41 -4.95
C SER A 31 -8.29 -6.58 -3.72
N VAL A 32 -7.62 -6.78 -2.59
CA VAL A 32 -7.81 -5.96 -1.37
C VAL A 32 -7.31 -4.55 -1.59
N THR A 33 -6.13 -4.38 -2.20
CA THR A 33 -5.63 -3.06 -2.60
C THR A 33 -6.59 -2.38 -3.59
N ALA A 34 -7.10 -3.12 -4.58
CA ALA A 34 -8.07 -2.59 -5.53
C ALA A 34 -9.37 -2.14 -4.84
N ALA A 35 -9.90 -2.94 -3.91
CA ALA A 35 -11.09 -2.58 -3.16
C ALA A 35 -10.87 -1.30 -2.34
N VAL A 36 -9.76 -1.21 -1.61
CA VAL A 36 -9.41 -0.05 -0.77
C VAL A 36 -9.27 1.24 -1.60
N MET A 37 -8.52 1.18 -2.70
CA MET A 37 -8.21 2.37 -3.53
C MET A 37 -9.40 2.83 -4.38
N TYR A 38 -10.28 1.92 -4.78
CA TYR A 38 -11.35 2.21 -5.74
C TYR A 38 -12.74 1.96 -5.16
N THR A 39 -13.11 0.69 -4.95
CA THR A 39 -14.50 0.32 -4.59
C THR A 39 -14.96 1.01 -3.31
N GLU A 40 -14.11 1.07 -2.29
CA GLU A 40 -14.44 1.72 -1.02
C GLU A 40 -14.40 3.25 -1.08
N GLN A 41 -13.81 3.79 -2.15
CA GLN A 41 -13.85 5.22 -2.47
C GLN A 41 -15.02 5.55 -3.40
N GLY A 42 -15.93 4.60 -3.66
CA GLY A 42 -17.04 4.77 -4.60
C GLY A 42 -16.62 4.84 -6.06
N LYS A 43 -15.43 4.34 -6.40
CA LYS A 43 -14.86 4.32 -7.76
C LYS A 43 -14.84 2.92 -8.35
N THR A 44 -14.78 2.85 -9.66
CA THR A 44 -14.53 1.60 -10.40
C THR A 44 -13.03 1.40 -10.54
N VAL A 45 -12.56 0.15 -10.47
CA VAL A 45 -11.17 -0.18 -10.77
C VAL A 45 -10.90 0.11 -12.25
N PRO A 46 -9.90 0.94 -12.59
CA PRO A 46 -9.60 1.28 -13.98
C PRO A 46 -9.07 0.05 -14.73
N ALA A 47 -9.29 0.02 -16.04
CA ALA A 47 -8.78 -1.05 -16.90
C ALA A 47 -7.25 -1.13 -16.86
N ASN A 48 -6.58 0.03 -16.75
CA ASN A 48 -5.17 0.13 -16.44
C ASN A 48 -4.97 0.50 -14.96
N CYS A 49 -5.01 -0.49 -14.09
CA CYS A 49 -4.77 -0.34 -12.65
C CYS A 49 -3.35 0.10 -12.26
N ALA A 50 -2.43 0.23 -13.22
CA ALA A 50 -1.07 0.72 -13.02
C ALA A 50 -0.87 2.18 -13.47
N GLU A 51 -1.91 2.86 -13.97
CA GLU A 51 -1.77 4.20 -14.57
C GLU A 51 -1.20 5.27 -13.62
N ASP A 52 -1.51 5.15 -12.32
CA ASP A 52 -1.03 6.06 -11.28
C ASP A 52 0.32 5.64 -10.66
N PHE A 53 0.94 4.57 -11.17
CA PHE A 53 2.21 4.04 -10.67
C PHE A 53 3.34 4.33 -11.66
N SER A 54 4.45 4.84 -11.15
CA SER A 54 5.66 5.10 -11.91
C SER A 54 6.74 4.07 -11.58
N GLU A 55 7.49 3.64 -12.60
CA GLU A 55 8.59 2.71 -12.42
C GLU A 55 9.63 3.26 -11.44
N GLY A 56 10.12 2.41 -10.53
CA GLY A 56 11.05 2.84 -9.47
C GLY A 56 10.39 3.54 -8.29
N VAL A 57 9.07 3.71 -8.31
CA VAL A 57 8.30 4.38 -7.26
C VAL A 57 7.34 3.40 -6.58
N ALA A 58 7.26 3.51 -5.25
CA ALA A 58 6.22 2.87 -4.46
C ALA A 58 5.44 3.90 -3.65
N VAL A 59 4.14 3.71 -3.55
CA VAL A 59 3.22 4.54 -2.78
C VAL A 59 2.94 3.85 -1.45
N VAL A 60 3.00 4.63 -0.37
CA VAL A 60 2.43 4.27 0.93
C VAL A 60 1.34 5.28 1.24
N ALA A 61 0.10 4.82 1.37
CA ALA A 61 -1.06 5.69 1.52
C ALA A 61 -2.08 5.13 2.52
N LEU A 62 -2.68 6.01 3.31
CA LEU A 62 -3.77 5.70 4.22
C LEU A 62 -5.11 6.04 3.55
N TYR A 63 -6.06 5.13 3.66
CA TYR A 63 -7.41 5.26 3.16
C TYR A 63 -8.41 4.98 4.27
N ASP A 64 -9.45 5.80 4.36
CA ASP A 64 -10.60 5.48 5.17
C ASP A 64 -11.48 4.45 4.44
N VAL A 65 -11.90 3.42 5.18
CA VAL A 65 -12.75 2.33 4.72
C VAL A 65 -13.87 2.12 5.73
N GLY A 66 -14.88 2.98 5.68
CA GLY A 66 -15.89 3.10 6.75
C GLY A 66 -15.26 3.67 8.02
N ASP A 67 -15.48 3.02 9.17
CA ASP A 67 -14.91 3.42 10.47
C ASP A 67 -13.52 2.81 10.73
N LYS A 68 -12.80 2.45 9.67
CA LYS A 68 -11.48 1.80 9.73
C LYS A 68 -10.53 2.50 8.76
N VAL A 69 -9.25 2.24 8.96
CA VAL A 69 -8.16 2.77 8.12
C VAL A 69 -7.41 1.60 7.52
N ALA A 70 -7.17 1.68 6.22
CA ALA A 70 -6.34 0.79 5.45
C ALA A 70 -5.06 1.50 5.02
N MET A 71 -3.89 0.88 5.24
CA MET A 71 -2.63 1.34 4.67
C MET A 71 -2.31 0.51 3.42
N VAL A 72 -2.22 1.17 2.27
CA VAL A 72 -1.76 0.59 1.01
C VAL A 72 -0.25 0.74 0.90
N VAL A 73 0.43 -0.34 0.55
CA VAL A 73 1.87 -0.38 0.25
C VAL A 73 2.03 -0.99 -1.14
N ALA A 74 2.18 -0.17 -2.16
CA ALA A 74 2.12 -0.61 -3.55
C ALA A 74 3.24 0.04 -4.38
N GLY A 75 4.12 -0.79 -4.94
CA GLY A 75 5.08 -0.39 -5.96
C GLY A 75 4.57 -0.65 -7.36
N TYR A 76 5.14 0.06 -8.34
CA TYR A 76 4.96 -0.29 -9.76
C TYR A 76 5.39 -1.73 -10.03
N SER A 77 6.53 -2.14 -9.47
CA SER A 77 7.00 -3.52 -9.50
C SER A 77 6.98 -4.20 -8.12
N GLY A 78 7.21 -5.52 -8.12
CA GLY A 78 7.43 -6.28 -6.89
C GLY A 78 8.68 -5.84 -6.11
N ASP A 79 9.73 -5.39 -6.80
CA ASP A 79 10.93 -4.85 -6.15
C ASP A 79 10.66 -3.52 -5.48
N ASP A 80 9.87 -2.65 -6.12
CA ASP A 80 9.43 -1.39 -5.53
C ASP A 80 8.58 -1.61 -4.28
N THR A 81 7.65 -2.56 -4.35
CA THR A 81 6.82 -2.95 -3.19
C THR A 81 7.68 -3.48 -2.03
N ARG A 82 8.67 -4.35 -2.32
CA ARG A 82 9.60 -4.87 -1.31
C ARG A 82 10.44 -3.76 -0.68
N ARG A 83 10.90 -2.79 -1.46
CA ARG A 83 11.66 -1.64 -0.96
C ARG A 83 10.82 -0.82 0.00
N ALA A 84 9.57 -0.48 -0.36
CA ALA A 84 8.65 0.22 0.53
C ALA A 84 8.39 -0.56 1.83
N GLY A 85 8.16 -1.88 1.74
CA GLY A 85 8.00 -2.73 2.91
C GLY A 85 9.21 -2.70 3.85
N LYS A 86 10.43 -2.71 3.30
CA LYS A 86 11.67 -2.57 4.09
C LYS A 86 11.78 -1.20 4.74
N VAL A 87 11.43 -0.12 4.03
CA VAL A 87 11.40 1.25 4.60
C VAL A 87 10.41 1.33 5.76
N LEU A 88 9.20 0.79 5.63
CA LEU A 88 8.23 0.71 6.72
C LEU A 88 8.78 -0.03 7.94
N ALA A 89 9.52 -1.13 7.72
CA ALA A 89 10.06 -1.94 8.80
C ALA A 89 11.26 -1.31 9.53
N SER A 90 12.11 -0.54 8.84
CA SER A 90 13.37 -0.04 9.41
C SER A 90 13.43 1.47 9.62
N ARG A 91 12.56 2.25 8.97
CA ARG A 91 12.58 3.72 8.92
C ARG A 91 11.22 4.34 9.24
N ALA A 92 10.38 3.63 10.02
CA ALA A 92 9.03 4.07 10.36
C ALA A 92 8.95 5.48 10.97
N SER A 93 9.97 5.89 11.74
CA SER A 93 10.04 7.22 12.37
C SER A 93 10.17 8.39 11.39
N GLU A 94 10.55 8.12 10.15
CA GLU A 94 10.66 9.13 9.09
C GLU A 94 9.34 9.35 8.34
N LEU A 95 8.37 8.45 8.54
CA LEU A 95 7.09 8.47 7.86
C LEU A 95 6.11 9.40 8.58
N SER A 96 5.39 10.21 7.80
CA SER A 96 4.39 11.14 8.34
C SER A 96 3.40 11.53 7.26
N GLY A 97 2.17 11.88 7.66
CA GLY A 97 1.10 12.26 6.75
C GLY A 97 0.25 11.06 6.32
N THR A 98 -0.64 11.28 5.35
CA THR A 98 -1.57 10.27 4.83
C THR A 98 -1.08 9.62 3.55
N GLN A 99 -0.12 10.22 2.85
CA GLN A 99 0.45 9.67 1.62
C GLN A 99 1.90 10.08 1.44
N LEU A 100 2.72 9.14 0.98
CA LEU A 100 4.11 9.36 0.60
C LEU A 100 4.53 8.41 -0.53
N THR A 101 5.59 8.76 -1.22
CA THR A 101 6.29 7.88 -2.16
C THR A 101 7.65 7.45 -1.62
N VAL A 102 8.08 6.27 -2.04
CA VAL A 102 9.36 5.65 -1.72
C VAL A 102 10.08 5.33 -3.02
N GLU A 103 11.21 6.00 -3.23
CA GLU A 103 11.98 5.94 -4.48
C GLU A 103 13.39 5.41 -4.22
N GLY A 104 14.13 5.08 -5.29
CA GLY A 104 15.51 4.62 -5.22
C GLY A 104 15.68 3.11 -5.39
N THR A 105 16.87 2.59 -5.06
CA THR A 105 17.26 1.20 -5.40
C THR A 105 17.24 0.26 -4.20
N THR A 106 17.47 0.77 -2.99
CA THR A 106 17.49 -0.01 -1.74
C THR A 106 16.73 0.72 -0.64
N ALA A 107 16.44 0.05 0.48
CA ALA A 107 15.72 0.68 1.59
C ALA A 107 16.56 1.74 2.33
N SER A 108 17.89 1.57 2.38
CA SER A 108 18.81 2.48 3.08
C SER A 108 19.06 3.77 2.32
N ASN A 109 19.08 3.72 0.99
CA ASN A 109 19.19 4.92 0.14
C ASN A 109 17.84 5.39 -0.41
N ALA A 110 16.73 4.82 0.07
CA ALA A 110 15.42 5.22 -0.40
C ALA A 110 15.11 6.66 -0.03
N GLU A 111 14.59 7.42 -0.99
CA GLU A 111 14.04 8.74 -0.74
C GLU A 111 12.57 8.62 -0.34
N ILE A 112 12.18 9.32 0.72
CA ILE A 112 10.81 9.34 1.23
C ILE A 112 10.24 10.72 0.91
N VAL A 113 9.40 10.79 -0.12
CA VAL A 113 8.81 12.05 -0.58
C VAL A 113 7.37 12.13 -0.09
N LYS A 114 7.05 13.20 0.65
CA LYS A 114 5.69 13.42 1.16
C LYS A 114 4.83 13.98 0.03
N VAL A 115 3.68 13.36 -0.21
CA VAL A 115 2.69 13.89 -1.15
C VAL A 115 1.82 14.88 -0.37
N LYS A 116 1.75 16.12 -0.86
CA LYS A 116 0.95 17.20 -0.24
C LYS A 116 -0.53 17.04 -0.57
#